data_AF-A0A7S1E8G2-F1
#
_entry.id   AF-A0A7S1E8G2-F1
#
_cell.length_a   1.000
_cell.length_b   1.000
_cell.length_c   1.000
_cell.angle_alpha   90.00
_cell.angle_beta   90.00
_cell.angle_gamma   90.00
#
_symmetry.space_group_name_H-M   'P 1'
#
loop_
_entity.id
_entity.type
_entity.pdbx_description
1 polymer ?
#
loop_
_entity_poly.entity_id
_entity_poly.type
_entity_poly.pdbx_seq_one_letter_code
_entity_poly.pdbx_strand_id
1 'polypeptide(L)'
;YDRMMREEWEGEFGDRRNEIVFIGAGMKQAEIQALLDGCLLTDDELEGFRKELNEQIEMEAALRFREGDKVVCRCEEWESGTVVKVGYREADWPVEQPDAPYQVQLDNGGLIWVPDDDDAFVRAA
;
A
#
# COMPACT_ATOMS: atom_id res chain seq x y z
N TYR A 1 10.24 2.96 -30.27
CA TYR A 1 9.81 2.44 -28.97
C TYR A 1 11.00 2.20 -28.04
N ASP A 2 11.89 1.23 -28.31
CA ASP A 2 13.07 0.96 -27.44
C ASP A 2 14.03 2.14 -27.20
N ARG A 3 14.07 3.12 -28.11
CA ARG A 3 14.93 4.30 -27.99
C ARG A 3 14.39 5.33 -26.98
N MET A 4 13.08 5.59 -26.99
CA MET A 4 12.44 6.52 -26.05
C MET A 4 12.48 5.98 -24.61
N MET A 5 12.29 4.66 -24.43
CA MET A 5 12.36 4.04 -23.09
C MET A 5 13.76 4.11 -22.46
N ARG A 6 14.84 4.19 -23.25
CA ARG A 6 16.22 4.23 -22.71
C ARG A 6 16.74 5.64 -22.47
N GLU A 7 16.21 6.62 -23.18
CA GLU A 7 16.70 8.00 -23.16
C GLU A 7 15.85 8.91 -22.26
N GLU A 8 14.58 8.56 -21.99
CA GLU A 8 13.67 9.44 -21.22
C GLU A 8 13.13 8.85 -19.92
N TRP A 9 13.24 7.54 -19.70
CA TRP A 9 12.83 6.89 -18.46
C TRP A 9 14.05 6.73 -17.55
N GLU A 10 14.29 7.74 -16.72
CA GLU A 10 15.39 7.76 -15.76
C GLU A 10 14.88 7.98 -14.32
N GLY A 11 15.56 7.38 -13.34
CA GLY A 11 15.30 7.59 -11.92
C GLY A 11 14.30 6.61 -11.28
N GLU A 12 13.98 6.85 -10.01
CA GLU A 12 13.14 5.99 -9.16
C GLU A 12 11.73 5.76 -9.72
N PHE A 13 11.22 6.71 -10.52
CA PHE A 13 9.83 6.73 -10.96
C PHE A 13 9.61 6.31 -12.43
N GLY A 14 10.67 5.99 -13.17
CA GLY A 14 10.58 5.47 -14.55
C GLY A 14 9.69 6.31 -15.48
N ASP A 15 8.63 5.69 -16.03
CA ASP A 15 7.68 6.29 -16.99
C ASP A 15 6.57 7.13 -16.34
N ARG A 16 6.66 7.50 -15.05
CA ARG A 16 5.62 8.32 -14.38
C ARG A 16 5.69 9.81 -14.76
N ARG A 17 5.96 10.11 -16.03
CA ARG A 17 5.99 11.48 -16.57
C ARG A 17 4.61 11.88 -17.08
N ASN A 18 4.13 13.04 -16.66
CA ASN A 18 2.92 13.65 -17.19
C ASN A 18 3.29 14.89 -17.99
N GLU A 19 2.72 15.04 -19.19
CA GLU A 19 2.91 16.21 -20.05
C GLU A 19 1.59 16.96 -20.23
N ILE A 20 1.63 18.28 -20.04
CA ILE A 20 0.48 19.17 -20.25
C ILE A 20 0.76 20.02 -21.49
N VAL A 21 -0.09 19.90 -22.50
CA VAL A 21 0.03 20.68 -23.74
C VAL A 21 -1.03 21.77 -23.78
N PHE A 22 -0.58 23.02 -23.94
CA PHE A 22 -1.45 24.17 -24.16
C PHE A 22 -1.45 24.56 -25.64
N ILE A 23 -2.63 24.76 -26.24
CA ILE A 23 -2.79 25.16 -27.64
C ILE A 23 -3.57 26.49 -27.68
N GLY A 24 -2.95 27.53 -28.23
CA GLY A 24 -3.55 28.86 -28.32
C GLY A 24 -2.64 29.88 -29.01
N ALA A 25 -3.23 30.95 -29.56
CA ALA A 25 -2.50 32.05 -30.19
C ALA A 25 -2.25 33.19 -29.19
N GLY A 26 -1.03 33.72 -29.15
CA GLY A 26 -0.66 34.82 -28.25
C GLY A 26 -0.48 34.41 -26.79
N MET A 27 -0.21 33.13 -26.52
CA MET A 27 0.04 32.65 -25.15
C MET A 27 1.32 33.22 -24.56
N LYS A 28 1.26 33.52 -23.27
CA LYS A 28 2.38 34.00 -22.48
C LYS A 28 3.14 32.85 -21.84
N GLN A 29 3.79 32.03 -22.66
CA GLN A 29 4.46 30.80 -22.24
C GLN A 29 5.33 30.99 -20.99
N ALA A 30 6.18 32.03 -20.96
CA ALA A 30 7.09 32.29 -19.84
C ALA A 30 6.36 32.59 -18.52
N GLU A 31 5.24 33.32 -18.57
CA GLU A 31 4.44 33.62 -17.37
C GLU A 31 3.76 32.35 -16.85
N ILE A 32 3.22 31.53 -17.75
CA ILE A 32 2.55 30.27 -17.40
C ILE A 32 3.57 29.29 -16.79
N GLN A 33 4.73 29.14 -17.43
CA GLN A 33 5.78 28.26 -16.93
C GLN A 33 6.25 28.68 -15.54
N ALA A 34 6.51 29.98 -15.32
CA ALA A 34 6.92 30.47 -14.00
C ALA A 34 5.87 30.21 -12.91
N LEU A 35 4.57 30.31 -13.24
CA LEU A 35 3.50 29.98 -12.30
C LEU A 35 3.45 28.48 -11.97
N LEU A 36 3.62 27.61 -12.98
CA LEU A 36 3.63 26.17 -12.79
C LEU A 36 4.87 25.70 -12.01
N ASP A 37 6.04 26.24 -12.33
CA ASP A 37 7.29 25.96 -11.61
C ASP A 37 7.18 26.37 -10.13
N GLY A 38 6.47 27.48 -9.85
CA GLY A 38 6.17 27.92 -8.49
C GLY A 38 5.19 27.02 -7.72
N CYS A 39 4.52 26.08 -8.38
CA CYS A 39 3.65 25.07 -7.75
C CYS A 39 4.36 23.73 -7.51
N LEU A 40 5.62 23.58 -7.96
CA LEU A 40 6.39 22.38 -7.66
C LEU A 40 6.78 22.38 -6.19
N LEU A 41 6.65 21.22 -5.55
CA LEU A 41 7.19 20.99 -4.21
C LEU A 41 8.71 21.11 -4.25
N THR A 42 9.27 21.72 -3.22
CA THR A 42 10.72 21.65 -2.96
C THR A 42 11.12 20.24 -2.52
N ASP A 43 12.41 19.92 -2.61
CA ASP A 43 12.93 18.61 -2.19
C ASP A 43 12.60 18.30 -0.72
N ASP A 44 12.69 19.31 0.16
CA ASP A 44 12.37 19.19 1.59
C ASP A 44 10.87 18.92 1.81
N GLU A 45 9.99 19.62 1.08
CA GLU A 45 8.53 19.40 1.16
C GLU A 45 8.15 18.02 0.62
N LEU A 46 8.80 17.57 -0.46
CA LEU A 46 8.60 16.24 -1.01
C LEU A 46 9.07 15.15 -0.04
N GLU A 47 10.22 15.32 0.60
CA GLU A 47 10.71 14.39 1.63
C GLU A 47 9.76 14.34 2.84
N GLY A 48 9.27 15.51 3.29
CA GLY A 48 8.26 15.61 4.34
C GLY A 48 6.99 14.83 3.98
N PHE A 49 6.45 15.04 2.77
CA PHE A 49 5.29 14.30 2.28
C PHE A 49 5.54 12.79 2.23
N ARG A 50 6.71 12.35 1.77
CA ARG A 50 7.08 10.92 1.72
C ARG A 50 7.11 10.29 3.11
N LYS A 51 7.63 11.03 4.09
CA LYS A 51 7.66 10.57 5.48
C LYS A 51 6.26 10.41 6.05
N GLU A 52 5.40 11.43 5.90
CA GLU A 52 4.02 11.38 6.37
C GLU A 52 3.23 10.23 5.72
N LEU A 53 3.42 10.02 4.42
CA LEU A 53 2.80 8.92 3.69
C LEU A 53 3.27 7.56 4.23
N ASN A 54 4.57 7.37 4.44
CA ASN A 54 5.09 6.13 5.00
C ASN A 54 4.56 5.88 6.42
N GLU A 55 4.48 6.90 7.26
CA GLU A 55 3.91 6.78 8.60
C GLU A 55 2.41 6.39 8.55
N GLN A 56 1.65 6.93 7.60
CA GLN A 56 0.26 6.53 7.38
C GLN A 56 0.15 5.08 6.89
N ILE A 57 0.97 4.67 5.92
CA ILE A 57 1.00 3.29 5.41
C ILE A 57 1.33 2.31 6.54
N GLU A 58 2.34 2.62 7.36
CA GLU A 58 2.71 1.79 8.51
C GLU A 58 1.61 1.75 9.57
N MET A 59 0.87 2.85 9.76
CA MET A 59 -0.27 2.90 10.68
C MET A 59 -1.49 2.15 10.15
N GLU A 60 -1.76 2.18 8.84
CA GLU A 60 -2.84 1.40 8.22
C GLU A 60 -2.47 -0.09 8.14
N ALA A 61 -1.18 -0.40 7.94
CA ALA A 61 -0.64 -1.75 8.04
C ALA A 61 -0.43 -2.19 9.50
N ALA A 62 -0.67 -1.32 10.49
CA ALA A 62 -0.59 -1.68 11.90
C ALA A 62 -1.75 -2.60 12.25
N LEU A 63 -1.44 -3.87 12.15
CA LEU A 63 -2.33 -4.98 12.45
C LEU A 63 -2.91 -4.85 13.88
N ARG A 64 -4.24 -4.96 13.97
CA ARG A 64 -5.02 -4.85 15.23
C ARG A 64 -4.64 -5.89 16.29
N PHE A 65 -4.30 -7.10 15.88
CA PHE A 65 -4.03 -8.25 16.77
C PHE A 65 -2.56 -8.68 16.75
N ARG A 66 -2.08 -9.24 17.87
CA ARG A 66 -0.72 -9.76 18.04
C ARG A 66 -0.71 -11.28 18.16
N GLU A 67 0.46 -11.89 17.98
CA GLU A 67 0.65 -13.32 18.26
C GLU A 67 0.28 -13.63 19.71
N GLY A 68 -0.63 -14.59 19.89
CA GLY A 68 -1.21 -15.01 21.16
C GLY A 68 -2.56 -14.37 21.49
N ASP A 69 -3.02 -13.37 20.73
CA ASP A 69 -4.32 -12.75 20.98
C ASP A 69 -5.46 -13.71 20.59
N LYS A 70 -6.50 -13.73 21.43
CA LYS A 70 -7.72 -14.50 21.15
C LYS A 70 -8.62 -13.69 20.22
N VAL A 71 -8.96 -14.28 19.09
CA VAL A 71 -9.79 -13.67 18.05
C VAL A 71 -10.87 -14.65 17.63
N VAL A 72 -12.02 -14.14 17.21
CA VAL A 72 -13.04 -14.93 16.52
C VAL A 72 -12.91 -14.69 15.02
N CYS A 73 -12.85 -15.76 14.26
CA CYS A 73 -12.72 -15.72 12.81
C CYS A 73 -13.99 -16.19 12.14
N ARG A 74 -14.31 -15.59 10.99
CA ARG A 74 -15.45 -15.98 10.18
C ARG A 74 -15.04 -17.09 9.21
N CYS A 75 -15.39 -18.34 9.55
CA CYS A 75 -15.33 -19.47 8.62
C CYS A 75 -16.72 -19.66 7.98
N GLU A 76 -17.41 -20.77 8.29
CA GLU A 76 -18.83 -20.95 7.98
C GLU A 76 -19.72 -20.30 9.04
N GLU A 77 -19.32 -20.45 10.30
CA GLU A 77 -19.82 -19.72 11.47
C GLU A 77 -18.67 -18.98 12.15
N TRP A 78 -18.97 -18.15 13.16
CA TRP A 78 -17.94 -17.46 13.94
C TRP A 78 -17.29 -18.46 14.91
N GLU A 79 -16.01 -18.72 14.72
CA GLU A 79 -15.25 -19.65 15.57
C GLU A 79 -14.13 -18.93 16.31
N SER A 80 -13.97 -19.23 17.59
CA SER A 80 -12.88 -18.73 18.41
C SER A 80 -11.56 -19.41 18.06
N GLY A 81 -10.50 -18.62 18.00
CA GLY A 81 -9.14 -19.08 17.79
C GLY A 81 -8.12 -18.15 18.44
N THR A 82 -6.85 -18.50 18.29
CA THR A 82 -5.71 -17.74 18.79
C THR A 82 -4.79 -17.41 17.64
N VAL A 83 -4.39 -16.14 17.50
CA VAL A 83 -3.41 -15.73 16.50
C VAL A 83 -2.09 -16.42 16.80
N VAL A 84 -1.61 -17.28 15.92
CA VAL A 84 -0.32 -17.96 16.07
C VAL A 84 0.80 -17.15 15.43
N LYS A 85 0.52 -16.51 14.29
CA LYS A 85 1.51 -15.78 13.53
C LYS A 85 0.89 -14.58 12.82
N VAL A 86 1.63 -13.47 12.81
CA VAL A 86 1.28 -12.23 12.11
C VAL A 86 2.09 -12.14 10.81
N GLY A 87 1.50 -11.71 9.70
CA GLY A 87 2.17 -11.66 8.39
C GLY A 87 2.52 -13.05 7.86
N TYR A 88 1.51 -13.93 7.78
CA TYR A 88 1.70 -15.31 7.33
C TYR A 88 1.67 -15.41 5.81
N ARG A 89 2.64 -16.14 5.25
CA ARG A 89 2.72 -16.43 3.82
C ARG A 89 3.07 -17.89 3.60
N GLU A 90 2.38 -18.56 2.67
CA GLU A 90 2.79 -19.88 2.19
C GLU A 90 3.84 -19.76 1.09
N ALA A 91 4.75 -20.74 1.02
CA ALA A 91 5.84 -20.76 0.05
C ALA A 91 5.35 -20.80 -1.41
N ASP A 92 4.15 -21.34 -1.64
CA ASP A 92 3.56 -21.51 -2.96
C ASP A 92 2.69 -20.32 -3.43
N TRP A 93 2.57 -19.24 -2.63
CA TRP A 93 1.77 -18.07 -3.01
C TRP A 93 2.47 -17.22 -4.09
N PRO A 94 1.75 -16.76 -5.14
CA PRO A 94 2.29 -15.88 -6.17
C PRO A 94 2.94 -14.64 -5.57
N VAL A 95 4.08 -14.19 -6.13
CA VAL A 95 4.80 -12.98 -5.66
C VAL A 95 3.91 -11.74 -5.66
N GLU A 96 2.90 -11.69 -6.53
CA GLU A 96 1.92 -10.60 -6.61
C GLU A 96 0.87 -10.62 -5.48
N GLN A 97 0.68 -11.76 -4.82
CA GLN A 97 -0.27 -11.89 -3.72
C GLN A 97 0.37 -11.41 -2.40
N PRO A 98 -0.28 -10.50 -1.65
CA PRO A 98 0.22 -10.05 -0.35
C PRO A 98 0.15 -11.15 0.70
N ASP A 99 0.93 -10.98 1.78
CA ASP A 99 0.92 -11.87 2.93
C ASP A 99 -0.41 -11.73 3.68
N ALA A 100 -0.90 -12.83 4.27
CA ALA A 100 -2.09 -12.79 5.10
C ALA A 100 -1.77 -12.06 6.42
N PRO A 101 -2.64 -11.11 6.85
CA PRO A 101 -2.54 -10.43 8.13
C PRO A 101 -2.25 -11.37 9.31
N TYR A 102 -3.01 -12.46 9.42
CA TYR A 102 -2.95 -13.37 10.57
C TYR A 102 -3.12 -14.82 10.17
N GLN A 103 -2.39 -15.69 10.85
CA GLN A 103 -2.69 -17.12 10.95
C GLN A 103 -3.29 -17.40 12.32
N VAL A 104 -4.48 -17.99 12.35
CA VAL A 104 -5.25 -18.26 13.56
C VAL A 104 -5.43 -19.76 13.71
N GLN A 105 -5.12 -20.27 14.91
CA GLN A 105 -5.45 -21.63 15.31
C GLN A 105 -6.79 -21.63 16.02
N LEU A 106 -7.78 -22.25 15.41
CA LEU A 106 -9.12 -22.42 15.97
C LEU A 106 -9.09 -23.38 17.16
N ASP A 107 -10.02 -23.21 18.10
CA ASP A 107 -10.16 -24.10 19.27
C ASP A 107 -10.52 -25.55 18.83
N ASN A 108 -11.08 -25.73 17.63
CA ASN A 108 -11.35 -27.03 17.01
C ASN A 108 -10.09 -27.75 16.49
N GLY A 109 -8.91 -27.11 16.57
CA GLY A 109 -7.62 -27.63 16.10
C GLY A 109 -7.28 -27.30 14.64
N GLY A 110 -8.19 -26.67 13.90
CA GLY A 110 -7.97 -26.18 12.54
C GLY A 110 -7.07 -24.95 12.51
N LEU A 111 -6.18 -24.89 11.53
CA LEU A 111 -5.33 -23.73 11.28
C LEU A 111 -5.86 -22.99 10.05
N ILE A 112 -6.25 -21.73 10.23
CA ILE A 112 -6.79 -20.89 9.18
C ILE A 112 -5.93 -19.64 9.03
N TRP A 113 -6.07 -18.97 7.89
CA TRP A 113 -5.48 -17.66 7.65
C TRP A 113 -6.59 -16.65 7.33
N VAL A 114 -6.39 -15.41 7.76
CA VAL A 114 -7.33 -14.32 7.55
C VAL A 114 -6.88 -13.54 6.31
N PRO A 115 -7.75 -13.32 5.30
CA PRO A 115 -7.39 -12.60 4.08
C PRO A 115 -7.15 -11.10 4.32
N ASP A 116 -7.97 -10.45 5.15
CA ASP A 116 -7.94 -9.01 5.42
C ASP A 116 -8.18 -8.72 6.91
N ASP A 117 -7.50 -7.72 7.48
CA ASP A 117 -7.70 -7.25 8.87
C ASP A 117 -8.95 -6.36 8.99
N ASP A 118 -10.12 -6.98 8.79
CA ASP A 118 -11.43 -6.35 8.90
C ASP A 118 -12.33 -7.13 9.89
N ASP A 119 -13.21 -6.41 10.59
CA ASP A 119 -14.27 -6.96 11.45
C ASP A 119 -15.24 -7.88 10.68
N ALA A 120 -15.20 -7.88 9.35
CA ALA A 120 -15.90 -8.85 8.50
C ALA A 120 -15.29 -10.26 8.58
N PHE A 121 -13.99 -10.38 8.87
CA PHE A 121 -13.22 -11.62 8.87
C PHE A 121 -12.66 -12.00 10.24
N VAL A 122 -12.23 -11.02 11.05
CA VAL A 122 -11.60 -11.24 12.36
C VAL A 122 -12.07 -10.22 13.38
N ARG A 123 -12.42 -10.65 14.59
CA ARG A 123 -12.80 -9.76 15.71
C ARG A 123 -12.12 -10.19 17.00
N ALA A 124 -12.00 -9.28 17.96
CA ALA A 124 -11.61 -9.63 19.32
C ALA A 124 -12.64 -10.61 19.93
N ALA A 125 -12.15 -11.67 20.57
CA ALA A 125 -12.98 -12.67 21.26
C ALA A 125 -13.49 -12.19 22.63
#